data_AF-A0A1X1BKC8-F1
#
_entry.id   AF-A0A1X1BKC8-F1
#
_cell.length_a   1.000
_cell.length_b   1.000
_cell.length_c   1.000
_cell.angle_alpha   90.00
_cell.angle_beta   90.00
_cell.angle_gamma   90.00
#
_symmetry.space_group_name_H-M   'P 1'
#
loop_
_entity.id
_entity.type
_entity.pdbx_description
1 polymer ?
#
loop_
_entity_poly.entity_id
_entity_poly.type
_entity_poly.pdbx_seq_one_letter_code
_entity_poly.pdbx_strand_id
1 'polypeptide(L)'
;MRLLQVPTCLAIIAAPYWILCKQTSLSENVNTGWIMMRSLGYYIMANAVKVFVLATGIPELIGKYILNEDIVMAVLNSALYLGLLLPLKGKVNANTNVSDIILAIGLGWSLPKNIGQSLFHVVSTLRHPDDTNLLLYEALQTNLHVLVSIEYTALLFLWRRERSIKMVYAVMIFILMLICPVMSTFNTIVENDVELKNFAFLAIQAILALFWGMLANGSEDIEFVTVVDVLRRAGVTVTVASVHSHKDVVMAHGTKIVSDVVIDEVSSETFDLIVVPGGLPGSNSCAECATLIKMLNEQKDGNRYYAAICAAPAVVFAAGGILDKETAAVAYPGFEDALPKVGSGRVCVSGKCVTSKAPGTAMEFALKLVELLCGPQKKEQLKVGMLVHAEI
;
A
#
# COMPACT_ATOMS: atom_id res chain seq x y z
N MET A 1 -21.18 24.19 26.81
CA MET A 1 -20.03 23.45 26.26
C MET A 1 -20.21 21.93 26.30
N ARG A 2 -20.54 21.30 27.44
CA ARG A 2 -20.68 19.83 27.61
C ARG A 2 -21.64 19.14 26.61
N LEU A 3 -22.82 19.74 26.40
CA LEU A 3 -23.85 19.23 25.48
C LEU A 3 -23.41 19.19 24.02
N LEU A 4 -22.36 19.93 23.65
CA LEU A 4 -21.82 19.94 22.29
C LEU A 4 -20.58 19.04 22.19
N GLN A 5 -19.65 19.14 23.15
CA GLN A 5 -18.35 18.47 23.08
C GLN A 5 -18.41 16.95 23.20
N VAL A 6 -19.24 16.39 24.09
CA VAL A 6 -19.37 14.93 24.21
C VAL A 6 -19.92 14.34 22.90
N PRO A 7 -21.03 14.86 22.33
CA PRO A 7 -21.47 14.44 20.99
C PRO A 7 -20.42 14.66 19.89
N THR A 8 -19.66 15.76 19.91
CA THR A 8 -18.58 15.99 18.94
C THR A 8 -17.48 14.93 19.05
N CYS A 9 -17.02 14.61 20.26
CA CYS A 9 -15.98 13.59 20.45
C CYS A 9 -16.50 12.19 20.05
N LEU A 10 -17.75 11.86 20.41
CA LEU A 10 -18.39 10.62 19.96
C LEU A 10 -18.51 10.56 18.43
N ALA A 11 -18.82 11.68 17.78
CA ALA A 11 -18.83 11.77 16.32
C ALA A 11 -17.43 11.57 15.74
N ILE A 12 -16.38 12.15 16.34
CA ILE A 12 -14.98 11.95 15.93
C ILE A 12 -14.59 10.47 16.02
N ILE A 13 -14.95 9.78 17.11
CA ILE A 13 -14.68 8.36 17.31
C ILE A 13 -15.43 7.48 16.30
N ALA A 14 -16.69 7.81 16.01
CA ALA A 14 -17.55 7.02 15.13
C ALA A 14 -17.32 7.29 13.64
N ALA A 15 -16.85 8.49 13.27
CA ALA A 15 -16.73 8.92 11.88
C ALA A 15 -15.86 8.01 11.01
N PRO A 16 -14.66 7.54 11.42
CA PRO A 16 -13.86 6.66 10.57
C PRO A 16 -14.58 5.35 10.23
N TYR A 17 -15.24 4.74 11.22
CA TYR A 17 -16.01 3.52 11.02
C TYR A 17 -17.17 3.76 10.04
N TRP A 18 -17.91 4.85 10.21
CA TRP A 18 -19.02 5.18 9.33
C TRP A 18 -18.59 5.51 7.90
N ILE A 19 -17.55 6.33 7.73
CA ILE A 19 -17.01 6.72 6.43
C ILE A 19 -16.51 5.47 5.68
N LEU A 20 -15.71 4.62 6.33
CA LEU A 20 -15.16 3.43 5.69
C LEU A 20 -16.25 2.42 5.35
N CYS A 21 -17.24 2.19 6.23
CA CYS A 21 -18.37 1.30 5.91
C CYS A 21 -19.27 1.81 4.78
N LYS A 22 -19.33 3.13 4.55
CA LYS A 22 -20.15 3.76 3.51
C LYS A 22 -19.44 3.89 2.16
N GLN A 23 -18.13 4.16 2.18
CA GLN A 23 -17.32 4.33 0.97
C GLN A 23 -16.85 3.00 0.36
N THR A 24 -17.05 1.90 1.07
CA THR A 24 -16.65 0.56 0.62
C THR A 24 -17.85 -0.38 0.63
N SER A 25 -17.72 -1.54 -0.03
CA SER A 25 -18.72 -2.61 -0.03
C SER A 25 -18.90 -3.33 1.32
N LEU A 26 -18.28 -2.83 2.39
CA LEU A 26 -18.37 -3.35 3.76
C LEU A 26 -19.80 -3.48 4.27
N SER A 27 -20.67 -2.50 3.98
CA SER A 27 -22.06 -2.49 4.47
C SER A 27 -23.01 -3.35 3.64
N GLU A 28 -22.66 -3.64 2.39
CA GLU A 28 -23.50 -4.40 1.45
C GLU A 28 -23.22 -5.91 1.53
N ASN A 29 -22.02 -6.31 1.99
CA ASN A 29 -21.59 -7.70 2.03
C ASN A 29 -21.70 -8.28 3.45
N VAL A 30 -22.72 -9.12 3.67
CA VAL A 30 -22.96 -9.82 4.95
C VAL A 30 -21.74 -10.64 5.41
N ASN A 31 -20.95 -11.20 4.48
CA ASN A 31 -19.75 -11.96 4.84
C ASN A 31 -18.68 -11.07 5.47
N THR A 32 -18.55 -9.84 5.00
CA THR A 32 -17.59 -8.87 5.51
C THR A 32 -17.95 -8.46 6.93
N GLY A 33 -19.25 -8.30 7.25
CA GLY A 33 -19.74 -8.12 8.61
C GLY A 33 -19.36 -9.27 9.56
N TRP A 34 -19.47 -10.52 9.09
CA TRP A 34 -19.02 -11.69 9.88
C TRP A 34 -17.51 -11.72 10.12
N ILE A 35 -16.70 -11.32 9.13
CA ILE A 35 -15.25 -11.21 9.27
C ILE A 35 -14.89 -10.16 10.34
N MET A 36 -15.57 -9.01 10.32
CA MET A 36 -15.39 -7.96 11.32
C MET A 36 -15.73 -8.45 12.73
N MET A 37 -16.87 -9.12 12.90
CA MET A 37 -17.28 -9.69 14.19
C MET A 37 -16.31 -10.77 14.69
N ARG A 38 -15.77 -11.59 13.78
CA ARG A 38 -14.74 -12.58 14.13
C ARG A 38 -13.45 -11.91 14.59
N SER A 39 -13.00 -10.86 13.90
CA SER A 39 -11.81 -10.08 14.29
C SER A 39 -11.96 -9.47 15.67
N LEU A 40 -13.15 -8.92 15.97
CA LEU A 40 -13.52 -8.42 17.28
C LEU A 40 -13.37 -9.49 18.37
N GLY A 41 -13.88 -10.70 18.12
CA GLY A 41 -13.75 -11.82 19.07
C GLY A 41 -12.28 -12.19 19.33
N TYR A 42 -11.44 -12.18 18.29
CA TYR A 42 -10.00 -12.43 18.45
C TYR A 42 -9.28 -11.34 19.24
N TYR A 43 -9.69 -10.07 19.12
CA TYR A 43 -9.15 -8.98 19.95
C TYR A 43 -9.43 -9.23 21.44
N ILE A 44 -10.67 -9.61 21.78
CA ILE A 44 -11.06 -9.91 23.17
C ILE A 44 -10.24 -11.09 23.71
N MET A 45 -10.10 -12.15 22.92
CA MET A 45 -9.28 -13.32 23.29
C MET A 45 -7.81 -12.93 23.50
N ALA A 46 -7.23 -12.15 22.59
CA ALA A 46 -5.85 -11.69 22.71
C ALA A 46 -5.64 -10.83 23.97
N ASN A 47 -6.60 -9.97 24.32
CA ASN A 47 -6.54 -9.21 25.56
C ASN A 47 -6.70 -10.09 26.81
N ALA A 48 -7.54 -11.13 26.78
CA ALA A 48 -7.61 -12.09 27.88
C ALA A 48 -6.24 -12.77 28.09
N VAL A 49 -5.58 -13.21 27.02
CA VAL A 49 -4.21 -13.77 27.08
C VAL A 49 -3.23 -12.74 27.66
N LYS A 50 -3.30 -11.48 27.27
CA LYS A 50 -2.48 -10.41 27.85
C LYS A 50 -2.69 -10.28 29.36
N VAL A 51 -3.93 -10.28 29.82
CA VAL A 51 -4.25 -10.20 31.25
C VAL A 51 -3.68 -11.40 32.01
N PHE A 52 -3.76 -12.61 31.45
CA PHE A 52 -3.10 -13.78 32.03
C PHE A 52 -1.58 -13.64 32.12
N VAL A 53 -0.93 -13.12 31.07
CA VAL A 53 0.52 -12.87 31.06
C VAL A 53 0.89 -11.84 32.14
N LEU A 54 0.12 -10.77 32.29
CA LEU A 54 0.32 -9.78 33.35
C LEU A 54 0.17 -10.41 34.75
N ALA A 55 -0.83 -11.27 34.93
CA ALA A 55 -1.07 -11.96 36.20
C ALA A 55 0.07 -12.90 36.63
N THR A 56 0.97 -13.29 35.72
CA THR A 56 2.17 -14.07 36.09
C THR A 56 3.21 -13.26 36.88
N GLY A 57 3.12 -11.93 36.88
CA GLY A 57 4.11 -11.03 37.48
C GLY A 57 5.44 -10.94 36.72
N ILE A 58 5.64 -11.74 35.67
CA ILE A 58 6.86 -11.71 34.85
C ILE A 58 7.05 -10.34 34.17
N PRO A 59 6.04 -9.71 33.56
CA PRO A 59 6.22 -8.39 32.94
C PRO A 59 6.64 -7.32 33.94
N GLU A 60 6.10 -7.35 35.16
CA GLU A 60 6.45 -6.41 36.24
C GLU A 60 7.90 -6.60 36.71
N LEU A 61 8.34 -7.85 36.86
CA LEU A 61 9.75 -8.17 37.14
C LEU A 61 10.69 -7.65 36.04
N ILE A 62 10.34 -7.84 34.77
CA ILE A 62 11.16 -7.32 33.66
C ILE A 62 11.18 -5.79 33.66
N GLY A 63 10.03 -5.15 33.91
CA GLY A 63 9.87 -3.70 33.97
C GLY A 63 10.55 -3.04 35.17
N LYS A 64 10.87 -3.82 36.20
CA LYS A 64 11.60 -3.33 37.38
C LYS A 64 13.11 -3.53 37.28
N TYR A 65 13.56 -4.62 36.65
CA TYR A 65 14.96 -5.06 36.71
C TYR A 65 15.72 -5.00 35.38
N ILE A 66 15.03 -4.97 34.23
CA ILE A 66 15.68 -5.08 32.91
C ILE A 66 15.34 -3.88 32.01
N LEU A 67 14.05 -3.56 31.87
CA LEU A 67 13.53 -2.45 31.07
C LEU A 67 12.66 -1.56 31.94
N ASN A 68 12.21 -0.40 31.44
CA ASN A 68 11.16 0.39 32.10
C ASN A 68 9.79 -0.30 31.94
N GLU A 69 8.96 -0.33 32.98
CA GLU A 69 7.58 -0.86 32.97
C GLU A 69 6.75 -0.34 31.79
N ASP A 70 6.86 0.95 31.48
CA ASP A 70 6.16 1.57 30.35
C ASP A 70 6.55 0.90 29.02
N ILE A 71 7.85 0.65 28.82
CA ILE A 71 8.36 -0.01 27.62
C ILE A 71 7.88 -1.45 27.55
N VAL A 72 7.86 -2.17 28.67
CA VAL A 72 7.34 -3.55 28.73
C VAL A 72 5.86 -3.58 28.35
N MET A 73 5.07 -2.64 28.85
CA MET A 73 3.65 -2.52 28.50
C MET A 73 3.45 -2.13 27.04
N ALA A 74 4.27 -1.24 26.49
CA ALA A 74 4.24 -0.89 25.07
C ALA A 74 4.51 -2.12 24.18
N VAL A 75 5.57 -2.88 24.48
CA VAL A 75 5.90 -4.12 23.75
C VAL A 75 4.76 -5.14 23.83
N LEU A 76 4.19 -5.34 25.03
CA LEU A 76 3.08 -6.27 25.22
C LEU A 76 1.82 -5.86 24.45
N ASN A 77 1.49 -4.56 24.44
CA ASN A 77 0.38 -4.02 23.65
C ASN A 77 0.62 -4.13 22.14
N SER A 78 1.87 -4.13 21.70
CA SER A 78 2.24 -4.29 20.30
C SER A 78 2.13 -5.74 19.86
N ALA A 79 2.60 -6.66 20.71
CA ALA A 79 2.51 -8.09 20.49
C ALA A 79 1.06 -8.57 20.32
N LEU A 80 0.07 -7.87 20.91
CA LEU A 80 -1.34 -8.14 20.66
C LEU A 80 -1.70 -8.13 19.17
N TYR A 81 -1.13 -7.22 18.38
CA TYR A 81 -1.43 -7.12 16.94
C TYR A 81 -1.02 -8.36 16.15
N LEU A 82 -0.11 -9.21 16.65
CA LEU A 82 0.15 -10.52 16.04
C LEU A 82 -1.09 -11.43 16.05
N GLY A 83 -2.03 -11.18 16.98
CA GLY A 83 -3.33 -11.85 17.02
C GLY A 83 -4.17 -11.66 15.76
N LEU A 84 -3.91 -10.61 14.95
CA LEU A 84 -4.54 -10.39 13.64
C LEU A 84 -4.22 -11.51 12.63
N LEU A 85 -3.18 -12.31 12.86
CA LEU A 85 -2.90 -13.50 12.05
C LEU A 85 -4.03 -14.54 12.12
N LEU A 86 -4.79 -14.59 13.22
CA LEU A 86 -5.90 -15.52 13.40
C LEU A 86 -7.11 -15.20 12.51
N PRO A 87 -7.68 -13.97 12.52
CA PRO A 87 -8.75 -13.62 11.60
C PRO A 87 -8.30 -13.68 10.15
N LEU A 88 -7.03 -13.39 9.83
CA LEU A 88 -6.48 -13.55 8.48
C LEU A 88 -6.43 -15.01 8.02
N LYS A 89 -6.22 -15.98 8.92
CA LYS A 89 -6.21 -17.43 8.61
C LYS A 89 -7.58 -18.03 8.37
N GLY A 90 -8.64 -17.41 8.87
CA GLY A 90 -9.98 -17.96 8.76
C GLY A 90 -10.46 -18.04 7.32
N LYS A 91 -11.34 -19.01 7.02
CA LYS A 91 -11.95 -19.16 5.70
C LYS A 91 -12.66 -17.87 5.29
N VAL A 92 -12.47 -17.47 4.04
CA VAL A 92 -13.15 -16.33 3.41
C VAL A 92 -13.75 -16.81 2.09
N ASN A 93 -14.90 -16.24 1.72
CA ASN A 93 -15.55 -16.55 0.46
C ASN A 93 -14.71 -16.02 -0.72
N ALA A 94 -14.58 -16.80 -1.80
CA ALA A 94 -13.76 -16.47 -2.96
C ALA A 94 -14.16 -15.14 -3.64
N ASN A 95 -15.42 -14.73 -3.49
CA ASN A 95 -15.94 -13.50 -4.11
C ASN A 95 -15.72 -12.23 -3.27
N THR A 96 -15.04 -12.31 -2.12
CA THR A 96 -14.84 -11.13 -1.26
C THR A 96 -13.53 -10.43 -1.63
N ASN A 97 -13.61 -9.12 -1.93
CA ASN A 97 -12.45 -8.31 -2.26
C ASN A 97 -11.42 -8.32 -1.11
N VAL A 98 -10.13 -8.36 -1.47
CA VAL A 98 -9.03 -8.40 -0.50
C VAL A 98 -8.99 -7.14 0.37
N SER A 99 -9.24 -5.97 -0.24
CA SER A 99 -9.34 -4.68 0.45
C SER A 99 -10.42 -4.73 1.53
N ASP A 100 -11.60 -5.26 1.21
CA ASP A 100 -12.71 -5.38 2.16
C ASP A 100 -12.38 -6.31 3.32
N ILE A 101 -11.64 -7.40 3.07
CA ILE A 101 -11.19 -8.32 4.12
C ILE A 101 -10.24 -7.59 5.08
N ILE A 102 -9.24 -6.88 4.54
CA ILE A 102 -8.26 -6.14 5.35
C ILE A 102 -8.96 -5.07 6.19
N LEU A 103 -9.84 -4.27 5.57
CA LEU A 103 -10.59 -3.22 6.25
C LEU A 103 -11.51 -3.80 7.33
N ALA A 104 -12.24 -4.88 7.04
CA ALA A 104 -13.12 -5.53 8.02
C ALA A 104 -12.36 -6.04 9.23
N ILE A 105 -11.22 -6.68 9.00
CA ILE A 105 -10.39 -7.22 10.07
C ILE A 105 -9.80 -6.08 10.91
N GLY A 106 -9.24 -5.05 10.28
CA GLY A 106 -8.69 -3.88 10.97
C GLY A 106 -9.74 -3.17 11.83
N LEU A 107 -10.88 -2.81 11.23
CA LEU A 107 -12.00 -2.16 11.93
C LEU A 107 -12.53 -3.02 13.08
N GLY A 108 -12.71 -4.33 12.85
CA GLY A 108 -13.17 -5.24 13.89
C GLY A 108 -12.19 -5.36 15.05
N TRP A 109 -10.88 -5.27 14.78
CA TRP A 109 -9.82 -5.35 15.78
C TRP A 109 -9.73 -4.09 16.65
N SER A 110 -9.88 -2.90 16.06
CA SER A 110 -9.82 -1.63 16.81
C SER A 110 -11.06 -1.34 17.64
N LEU A 111 -12.22 -1.89 17.24
CA LEU A 111 -13.52 -1.49 17.78
C LEU A 111 -13.66 -1.69 19.30
N PRO A 112 -13.30 -2.84 19.93
CA PRO A 112 -13.53 -3.04 21.35
C PRO A 112 -12.70 -2.09 22.22
N LYS A 113 -11.46 -1.81 21.80
CA LYS A 113 -10.59 -0.86 22.49
C LYS A 113 -11.21 0.52 22.48
N ASN A 114 -11.60 0.99 21.29
CA ASN A 114 -12.13 2.33 21.10
C ASN A 114 -13.44 2.52 21.85
N ILE A 115 -14.36 1.55 21.80
CA ILE A 115 -15.63 1.61 22.55
C ILE A 115 -15.36 1.63 24.07
N GLY A 116 -14.49 0.75 24.56
CA GLY A 116 -14.18 0.66 25.99
C GLY A 116 -13.57 1.95 26.55
N GLN A 117 -12.55 2.49 25.87
CA GLN A 117 -11.92 3.76 26.25
C GLN A 117 -12.91 4.91 26.18
N SER A 118 -13.66 5.02 25.07
CA SER A 118 -14.63 6.10 24.88
C SER A 118 -15.70 6.11 25.97
N LEU A 119 -16.26 4.94 26.33
CA LEU A 119 -17.25 4.83 27.40
C LEU A 119 -16.67 5.28 28.75
N PHE A 120 -15.46 4.84 29.07
CA PHE A 120 -14.80 5.22 30.32
C PHE A 120 -14.58 6.73 30.42
N HIS A 121 -14.02 7.35 29.37
CA HIS A 121 -13.74 8.79 29.38
C HIS A 121 -15.00 9.64 29.34
N VAL A 122 -16.03 9.25 28.58
CA VAL A 122 -17.32 9.94 28.61
C VAL A 122 -17.91 9.91 30.03
N VAL A 123 -17.87 8.77 30.71
CA VAL A 123 -18.34 8.68 32.10
C VAL A 123 -17.46 9.51 33.04
N SER A 124 -16.14 9.54 32.84
CA SER A 124 -15.22 10.36 33.63
C SER A 124 -15.51 11.85 33.47
N THR A 125 -15.60 12.35 32.23
CA THR A 125 -15.87 13.77 31.92
C THR A 125 -17.26 14.21 32.39
N LEU A 126 -18.24 13.30 32.44
CA LEU A 126 -19.56 13.59 33.04
C LEU A 126 -19.47 13.77 34.58
N ARG A 127 -18.48 13.15 35.23
CA ARG A 127 -18.27 13.22 36.69
C ARG A 127 -17.30 14.33 37.11
N HIS A 128 -16.26 14.61 36.31
CA HIS A 128 -15.18 15.56 36.62
C HIS A 128 -15.05 16.59 35.48
N PRO A 129 -15.38 17.89 35.71
CA PRO A 129 -15.52 18.89 34.65
C PRO A 129 -14.23 19.31 33.93
N ASP A 130 -13.06 19.10 34.53
CA ASP A 130 -11.79 19.66 34.05
C ASP A 130 -11.12 18.81 32.95
N ASP A 131 -11.59 17.57 32.72
CA ASP A 131 -10.99 16.59 31.78
C ASP A 131 -11.42 16.80 30.30
N THR A 132 -11.79 18.00 29.90
CA THR A 132 -12.42 18.23 28.58
C THR A 132 -11.43 18.08 27.41
N ASN A 133 -10.18 18.54 27.58
CA ASN A 133 -9.13 18.37 26.57
C ASN A 133 -8.68 16.90 26.46
N LEU A 134 -8.76 16.16 27.57
CA LEU A 134 -8.44 14.74 27.62
C LEU A 134 -9.41 13.93 26.76
N LEU A 135 -10.72 14.21 26.83
CA LEU A 135 -11.72 13.52 26.00
C LEU A 135 -11.50 13.76 24.49
N LEU A 136 -11.14 14.99 24.10
CA LEU A 136 -10.83 15.32 22.70
C LEU A 136 -9.55 14.63 22.22
N TYR A 137 -8.51 14.64 23.05
CA TYR A 137 -7.24 13.97 22.76
C TYR A 137 -7.44 12.47 22.55
N GLU A 138 -8.15 11.81 23.47
CA GLU A 138 -8.50 10.40 23.36
C GLU A 138 -9.35 10.11 22.12
N ALA A 139 -10.32 10.97 21.80
CA ALA A 139 -11.12 10.82 20.58
C ALA A 139 -10.23 10.85 19.32
N LEU A 140 -9.24 11.73 19.23
CA LEU A 140 -8.30 11.75 18.11
C LEU A 140 -7.36 10.53 18.11
N GLN A 141 -6.91 10.10 19.28
CA GLN A 141 -6.05 8.91 19.42
C GLN A 141 -6.78 7.63 19.00
N THR A 142 -8.10 7.52 19.22
CA THR A 142 -8.89 6.38 18.72
C THR A 142 -8.88 6.26 17.20
N ASN A 143 -8.84 7.38 16.47
CA ASN A 143 -8.80 7.37 15.00
C ASN A 143 -7.45 6.85 14.50
N LEU A 144 -6.37 7.23 15.18
CA LEU A 144 -5.04 6.69 14.89
C LEU A 144 -4.98 5.17 15.17
N HIS A 145 -5.63 4.69 16.24
CA HIS A 145 -5.72 3.25 16.50
C HIS A 145 -6.46 2.47 15.40
N VAL A 146 -7.50 3.05 14.81
CA VAL A 146 -8.16 2.47 13.63
C VAL A 146 -7.17 2.35 12.48
N LEU A 147 -6.48 3.43 12.15
CA LEU A 147 -5.52 3.47 11.04
C LEU A 147 -4.39 2.43 11.23
N VAL A 148 -3.75 2.42 12.41
CA VAL A 148 -2.70 1.47 12.75
C VAL A 148 -3.21 0.02 12.68
N SER A 149 -4.44 -0.26 13.12
CA SER A 149 -4.99 -1.62 13.03
C SER A 149 -5.19 -2.10 11.60
N ILE A 150 -5.57 -1.20 10.69
CA ILE A 150 -5.71 -1.49 9.26
C ILE A 150 -4.33 -1.73 8.63
N GLU A 151 -3.34 -0.89 8.96
CA GLU A 151 -1.96 -1.05 8.48
C GLU A 151 -1.33 -2.37 8.91
N TYR A 152 -1.43 -2.72 10.20
CA TYR A 152 -0.96 -4.02 10.68
C TYR A 152 -1.63 -5.18 9.95
N THR A 153 -2.95 -5.07 9.73
CA THR A 153 -3.70 -6.10 9.02
C THR A 153 -3.21 -6.24 7.58
N ALA A 154 -2.98 -5.12 6.88
CA ALA A 154 -2.44 -5.10 5.53
C ALA A 154 -1.04 -5.71 5.47
N LEU A 155 -0.11 -5.27 6.33
CA LEU A 155 1.26 -5.78 6.36
C LEU A 155 1.32 -7.27 6.71
N LEU A 156 0.53 -7.73 7.68
CA LEU A 156 0.47 -9.15 8.04
C LEU A 156 -0.17 -9.99 6.93
N PHE A 157 -1.14 -9.43 6.20
CA PHE A 157 -1.70 -10.07 5.01
C PHE A 157 -0.64 -10.22 3.91
N LEU A 158 0.08 -9.15 3.58
CA LEU A 158 1.14 -9.14 2.56
C LEU A 158 2.30 -10.07 2.95
N TRP A 159 2.78 -9.98 4.20
CA TRP A 159 3.82 -10.87 4.75
C TRP A 159 3.47 -12.36 4.63
N ARG A 160 2.19 -12.70 4.70
CA ARG A 160 1.73 -14.09 4.55
C ARG A 160 1.68 -14.52 3.08
N ARG A 161 1.29 -13.61 2.18
CA ARG A 161 1.00 -13.91 0.78
C ARG A 161 2.24 -13.81 -0.11
N GLU A 162 3.04 -12.76 0.04
CA GLU A 162 4.18 -12.46 -0.81
C GLU A 162 5.47 -13.10 -0.27
N ARG A 163 5.96 -14.12 -0.97
CA ARG A 163 7.14 -14.90 -0.54
C ARG A 163 8.46 -14.22 -0.90
N SER A 164 8.49 -13.46 -1.99
CA SER A 164 9.69 -12.83 -2.56
C SER A 164 10.27 -11.75 -1.64
N ILE A 165 9.41 -10.93 -1.04
CA ILE A 165 9.80 -9.79 -0.18
C ILE A 165 9.33 -9.94 1.27
N LYS A 166 9.10 -11.18 1.70
CA LYS A 166 8.62 -11.51 3.05
C LYS A 166 9.49 -10.93 4.17
N MET A 167 10.81 -10.85 3.98
CA MET A 167 11.71 -10.26 4.97
C MET A 167 11.50 -8.75 5.13
N VAL A 168 11.20 -8.04 4.04
CA VAL A 168 10.90 -6.60 4.06
C VAL A 168 9.65 -6.35 4.90
N TYR A 169 8.56 -7.09 4.65
CA TYR A 169 7.35 -6.96 5.46
C TYR A 169 7.57 -7.35 6.92
N ALA A 170 8.39 -8.37 7.20
CA ALA A 170 8.74 -8.71 8.58
C ALA A 170 9.47 -7.57 9.30
N VAL A 171 10.41 -6.92 8.61
CA VAL A 171 11.12 -5.74 9.13
C VAL A 171 10.16 -4.56 9.31
N MET A 172 9.25 -4.31 8.36
CA MET A 172 8.24 -3.25 8.49
C MET A 172 7.30 -3.49 9.67
N ILE A 173 6.81 -4.72 9.85
CA ILE A 173 6.00 -5.11 11.01
C ILE A 173 6.80 -4.87 12.29
N PHE A 174 8.06 -5.31 12.34
CA PHE A 174 8.94 -5.10 13.50
C PHE A 174 9.15 -3.61 13.83
N ILE A 175 9.39 -2.78 12.81
CA ILE A 175 9.51 -1.33 12.94
C ILE A 175 8.21 -0.74 13.48
N LEU A 176 7.06 -1.14 12.94
CA LEU A 176 5.75 -0.68 13.41
C LEU A 176 5.48 -1.11 14.86
N MET A 177 5.98 -2.29 15.27
CA MET A 177 5.88 -2.82 16.65
C MET A 177 6.79 -2.11 17.64
N LEU A 178 7.89 -1.52 17.16
CA LEU A 178 8.80 -0.75 18.00
C LEU A 178 8.43 0.73 18.06
N ILE A 179 8.20 1.38 16.91
CA ILE A 179 8.14 2.84 16.83
C ILE A 179 6.83 3.41 17.38
N CYS A 180 5.66 3.03 16.84
CA CYS A 180 4.37 3.59 17.26
C CYS A 180 4.10 3.47 18.78
N PRO A 181 4.39 2.33 19.43
CA PRO A 181 4.11 2.07 20.83
C PRO A 181 5.14 2.71 21.78
N VAL A 182 6.44 2.71 21.42
CA VAL A 182 7.48 3.35 22.22
C VAL A 182 7.37 4.88 22.14
N MET A 183 6.92 5.43 21.01
CA MET A 183 6.58 6.85 20.92
C MET A 183 5.41 7.22 21.85
N SER A 184 4.48 6.28 22.11
CA SER A 184 3.37 6.52 23.06
C SER A 184 3.81 6.51 24.53
N THR A 185 4.92 5.86 24.88
CA THR A 185 5.47 5.91 26.25
C THR A 185 6.18 7.22 26.58
N PHE A 186 6.64 7.97 25.58
CA PHE A 186 7.14 9.34 25.77
C PHE A 186 6.02 10.37 25.90
N ASN A 187 4.77 9.95 25.72
CA ASN A 187 3.57 10.76 25.90
C ASN A 187 3.09 10.67 27.36
N THR A 188 3.95 11.05 28.30
CA THR A 188 3.58 11.13 29.72
C THR A 188 2.57 12.27 29.91
N ILE A 189 1.29 11.91 30.01
CA ILE A 189 0.25 12.79 30.54
C ILE A 189 0.54 12.92 32.04
N VAL A 190 1.14 14.04 32.44
CA VAL A 190 1.36 14.37 33.84
C VAL A 190 0.13 15.13 34.31
N GLU A 191 -0.53 14.64 35.37
CA GLU A 191 -1.60 15.34 36.11
C GLU A 191 -2.77 15.90 35.26
N ASN A 192 -3.35 15.09 34.38
CA ASN A 192 -4.54 15.43 33.57
C ASN A 192 -4.39 16.65 32.64
N ASP A 193 -3.20 17.23 32.48
CA ASP A 193 -2.98 18.36 31.59
C ASP A 193 -2.43 17.88 30.23
N VAL A 194 -3.21 18.08 29.18
CA VAL A 194 -2.81 17.71 27.80
C VAL A 194 -1.93 18.83 27.25
N GLU A 195 -0.62 18.70 27.44
CA GLU A 195 0.35 19.65 26.91
C GLU A 195 0.44 19.62 25.37
N LEU A 196 0.91 20.72 24.77
CA LEU A 196 1.13 20.86 23.32
C LEU A 196 2.02 19.74 22.74
N LYS A 197 2.97 19.22 23.53
CA LYS A 197 3.83 18.09 23.15
C LYS A 197 3.01 16.86 22.76
N ASN A 198 1.88 16.61 23.43
CA ASN A 198 1.03 15.44 23.17
C ASN A 198 0.35 15.52 21.79
N PHE A 199 -0.05 16.73 21.37
CA PHE A 199 -0.57 16.98 20.02
C PHE A 199 0.52 16.89 18.94
N ALA A 200 1.75 17.33 19.24
CA ALA A 200 2.88 17.16 18.34
C ALA A 200 3.22 15.66 18.13
N PHE A 201 3.18 14.85 19.19
CA PHE A 201 3.35 13.40 19.08
C PHE A 201 2.23 12.74 18.28
N LEU A 202 0.98 13.14 18.49
CA LEU A 202 -0.15 12.68 17.70
C LEU A 202 0.04 13.00 16.20
N ALA A 203 0.53 14.20 15.88
CA ALA A 203 0.83 14.60 14.50
C ALA A 203 1.95 13.75 13.88
N ILE A 204 3.02 13.48 14.62
CA ILE A 204 4.12 12.59 14.17
C ILE A 204 3.58 11.19 13.89
N GLN A 205 2.76 10.64 14.78
CA GLN A 205 2.17 9.32 14.58
C GLN A 205 1.24 9.28 13.36
N ALA A 206 0.45 10.34 13.12
CA ALA A 206 -0.38 10.44 11.93
C ALA A 206 0.45 10.50 10.63
N ILE A 207 1.55 11.25 10.62
CA ILE A 207 2.47 11.34 9.48
C ILE A 207 3.13 9.98 9.20
N LEU A 208 3.58 9.28 10.24
CA LEU A 208 4.19 7.95 10.09
C LEU A 208 3.17 6.94 9.56
N ALA A 209 1.95 6.93 10.08
CA ALA A 209 0.88 6.06 9.59
C ALA A 209 0.58 6.33 8.10
N LEU A 210 0.42 7.61 7.73
CA LEU A 210 0.26 8.00 6.31
C LEU A 210 1.43 7.54 5.43
N PHE A 211 2.68 7.64 5.91
CA PHE A 211 3.86 7.16 5.19
C PHE A 211 3.79 5.66 4.88
N TRP A 212 3.36 4.84 5.84
CA TRP A 212 3.20 3.40 5.63
C TRP A 212 2.00 3.05 4.75
N GLY A 213 0.90 3.81 4.84
CA GLY A 213 -0.30 3.64 4.02
C GLY A 213 -0.11 3.99 2.52
N MET A 214 0.88 4.82 2.18
CA MET A 214 1.20 5.18 0.79
C MET A 214 1.91 4.07 0.00
N LEU A 215 2.32 2.97 0.64
CA LEU A 215 3.13 1.92 0.00
C LEU A 215 2.32 0.89 -0.82
N ALA A 216 1.05 1.17 -1.17
CA ALA A 216 0.21 0.27 -1.96
C ALA A 216 -0.31 0.92 -3.25
N ASN A 217 -0.09 0.18 -4.36
CA ASN A 217 -0.12 0.56 -5.79
C ASN A 217 1.03 1.49 -6.21
N GLY A 218 1.80 1.10 -7.23
CA GLY A 218 3.16 1.66 -7.37
C GLY A 218 3.81 1.58 -8.72
N SER A 219 3.03 1.66 -9.80
CA SER A 219 3.59 2.00 -11.11
C SER A 219 4.03 3.47 -11.10
N GLU A 220 5.13 3.81 -11.76
CA GLU A 220 5.66 5.19 -11.76
C GLU A 220 4.78 6.13 -12.61
N ASP A 221 4.40 7.27 -12.02
CA ASP A 221 3.39 8.20 -12.54
C ASP A 221 3.79 8.82 -13.89
N ILE A 222 5.02 9.34 -13.98
CA ILE A 222 5.53 10.04 -15.16
C ILE A 222 5.76 9.05 -16.30
N GLU A 223 6.38 7.91 -16.02
CA GLU A 223 6.67 6.87 -16.99
C GLU A 223 5.38 6.36 -17.64
N PHE A 224 4.36 6.07 -16.83
CA PHE A 224 3.08 5.58 -17.31
C PHE A 224 2.31 6.64 -18.12
N VAL A 225 2.08 7.82 -17.54
CA VAL A 225 1.25 8.86 -18.19
C VAL A 225 1.90 9.36 -19.48
N THR A 226 3.24 9.51 -19.49
CA THR A 226 3.98 9.97 -20.67
C THR A 226 3.79 9.01 -21.84
N VAL A 227 3.95 7.71 -21.61
CA VAL A 227 3.81 6.70 -22.66
C VAL A 227 2.38 6.70 -23.23
N VAL A 228 1.38 6.70 -22.35
CA VAL A 228 -0.04 6.69 -22.76
C VAL A 228 -0.39 7.93 -23.58
N ASP A 229 -0.02 9.12 -23.10
CA ASP A 229 -0.31 10.39 -23.78
C ASP A 229 0.38 10.48 -25.15
N VAL A 230 1.68 10.16 -25.23
CA VAL A 230 2.46 10.25 -26.48
C VAL A 230 1.94 9.27 -27.54
N LEU A 231 1.63 8.02 -27.17
CA LEU A 231 1.08 7.04 -28.11
C LEU A 231 -0.31 7.46 -28.61
N ARG A 232 -1.18 7.97 -27.73
CA ARG A 232 -2.49 8.50 -28.13
C ARG A 232 -2.37 9.70 -29.06
N ARG A 233 -1.41 10.62 -28.82
CA ARG A 233 -1.09 11.74 -29.74
C ARG A 233 -0.58 11.26 -31.10
N ALA A 234 0.06 10.10 -31.14
CA ALA A 234 0.49 9.48 -32.38
C ALA A 234 -0.67 8.86 -33.19
N GLY A 235 -1.88 8.81 -32.62
CA GLY A 235 -3.04 8.14 -33.22
C GLY A 235 -3.07 6.63 -32.98
N VAL A 236 -2.25 6.13 -32.04
CA VAL A 236 -2.29 4.72 -31.62
C VAL A 236 -3.47 4.52 -30.67
N THR A 237 -4.25 3.47 -30.88
CA THR A 237 -5.28 3.04 -29.93
C THR A 237 -4.60 2.42 -28.72
N VAL A 238 -4.70 3.08 -27.56
CA VAL A 238 -4.08 2.63 -26.31
C VAL A 238 -5.14 2.17 -25.32
N THR A 239 -5.11 0.88 -24.99
CA THR A 239 -5.88 0.26 -23.91
C THR A 239 -5.04 0.23 -22.63
N VAL A 240 -5.52 0.87 -21.58
CA VAL A 240 -4.91 0.78 -20.24
C VAL A 240 -5.54 -0.38 -19.48
N ALA A 241 -4.72 -1.40 -19.15
CA ALA A 241 -5.15 -2.57 -18.40
C ALA A 241 -4.57 -2.57 -16.98
N SER A 242 -5.42 -2.74 -15.97
CA SER A 242 -5.00 -2.97 -14.59
C SER A 242 -4.62 -4.45 -14.40
N VAL A 243 -3.46 -4.72 -13.81
CA VAL A 243 -3.05 -6.09 -13.40
C VAL A 243 -3.76 -6.56 -12.11
N HIS A 244 -4.55 -5.69 -11.50
CA HIS A 244 -5.39 -5.99 -10.34
C HIS A 244 -6.82 -6.34 -10.77
N SER A 245 -7.63 -6.84 -9.83
CA SER A 245 -9.03 -7.21 -10.07
C SER A 245 -10.00 -6.01 -10.19
N HIS A 246 -9.49 -4.78 -10.23
CA HIS A 246 -10.27 -3.54 -10.26
C HIS A 246 -9.57 -2.48 -11.12
N LYS A 247 -10.35 -1.51 -11.60
CA LYS A 247 -9.89 -0.49 -12.56
C LYS A 247 -9.21 0.72 -11.90
N ASP A 248 -9.52 1.00 -10.64
CA ASP A 248 -8.90 2.12 -9.90
C ASP A 248 -7.49 1.76 -9.43
N VAL A 249 -6.48 2.50 -9.88
CA VAL A 249 -5.08 2.31 -9.53
C VAL A 249 -4.50 3.60 -8.95
N VAL A 250 -3.68 3.47 -7.91
CA VAL A 250 -2.90 4.58 -7.35
C VAL A 250 -1.46 4.42 -7.81
N MET A 251 -0.88 5.43 -8.43
CA MET A 251 0.50 5.36 -8.90
C MET A 251 1.47 5.63 -7.74
N ALA A 252 2.77 5.38 -7.93
CA ALA A 252 3.78 5.41 -6.88
C ALA A 252 3.85 6.75 -6.10
N HIS A 253 3.49 7.86 -6.74
CA HIS A 253 3.46 9.20 -6.13
C HIS A 253 2.03 9.73 -5.93
N GLY A 254 1.04 8.83 -5.90
CA GLY A 254 -0.33 9.15 -5.48
C GLY A 254 -1.28 9.58 -6.59
N THR A 255 -0.85 9.63 -7.86
CA THR A 255 -1.76 9.90 -8.99
C THR A 255 -2.81 8.79 -9.07
N LYS A 256 -4.09 9.15 -9.13
CA LYS A 256 -5.18 8.18 -9.28
C LYS A 256 -5.51 8.01 -10.75
N ILE A 257 -5.41 6.79 -11.25
CA ILE A 257 -5.72 6.41 -12.62
C ILE A 257 -6.88 5.43 -12.61
N VAL A 258 -7.83 5.62 -13.52
CA VAL A 258 -8.86 4.61 -13.80
C VAL A 258 -8.46 3.92 -15.10
N SER A 259 -8.19 2.62 -15.04
CA SER A 259 -7.86 1.83 -16.23
C SER A 259 -9.11 1.63 -17.11
N ASP A 260 -8.89 1.41 -18.40
CA ASP A 260 -9.98 1.13 -19.34
C ASP A 260 -10.60 -0.25 -19.03
N VAL A 261 -9.75 -1.23 -18.70
CA VAL A 261 -10.09 -2.63 -18.44
C VAL A 261 -9.27 -3.22 -17.28
N VAL A 262 -9.69 -4.36 -16.75
CA VAL A 262 -8.77 -5.25 -16.00
C VAL A 262 -8.13 -6.24 -16.98
N ILE A 263 -6.90 -6.69 -16.70
CA ILE A 263 -6.10 -7.44 -17.67
C ILE A 263 -6.77 -8.74 -18.14
N ASP A 264 -7.56 -9.38 -17.27
CA ASP A 264 -8.23 -10.64 -17.61
C ASP A 264 -9.29 -10.45 -18.72
N GLU A 265 -9.88 -9.25 -18.85
CA GLU A 265 -10.84 -8.90 -19.91
C GLU A 265 -10.19 -8.93 -21.31
N VAL A 266 -8.88 -8.66 -21.39
CA VAL A 266 -8.11 -8.57 -22.66
C VAL A 266 -7.07 -9.69 -22.81
N SER A 267 -7.13 -10.72 -21.96
CA SER A 267 -6.14 -11.80 -21.88
C SER A 267 -6.02 -12.65 -23.15
N SER A 268 -7.02 -12.61 -24.03
CA SER A 268 -7.03 -13.29 -25.34
C SER A 268 -6.84 -12.34 -26.53
N GLU A 269 -6.68 -11.04 -26.29
CA GLU A 269 -6.47 -10.06 -27.35
C GLU A 269 -5.00 -10.00 -27.77
N THR A 270 -4.78 -9.71 -29.05
CA THR A 270 -3.45 -9.51 -29.61
C THR A 270 -3.17 -8.02 -29.77
N PHE A 271 -2.02 -7.57 -29.26
CA PHE A 271 -1.58 -6.18 -29.36
C PHE A 271 -0.35 -6.07 -30.26
N ASP A 272 -0.18 -4.95 -30.96
CA ASP A 272 1.06 -4.66 -31.71
C ASP A 272 2.25 -4.35 -30.78
N LEU A 273 1.94 -3.81 -29.60
CA LEU A 273 2.87 -3.43 -28.55
C LEU A 273 2.25 -3.64 -27.17
N ILE A 274 2.98 -4.28 -26.27
CA ILE A 274 2.69 -4.28 -24.82
C ILE A 274 3.78 -3.47 -24.12
N VAL A 275 3.39 -2.50 -23.27
CA VAL A 275 4.33 -1.68 -22.49
C VAL A 275 4.12 -1.89 -21.00
N VAL A 276 5.21 -2.15 -20.27
CA VAL A 276 5.21 -2.29 -18.81
C VAL A 276 5.94 -1.08 -18.19
N PRO A 277 5.23 -0.18 -17.46
CA PRO A 277 5.86 0.93 -16.77
C PRO A 277 6.72 0.42 -15.60
N GLY A 278 7.63 1.26 -15.12
CA GLY A 278 8.41 0.98 -13.93
C GLY A 278 7.68 1.33 -12.64
N GLY A 279 8.44 1.78 -11.66
CA GLY A 279 8.00 1.86 -10.26
C GLY A 279 8.12 0.49 -9.61
N LEU A 280 8.93 0.37 -8.56
CA LEU A 280 9.28 -0.94 -7.98
C LEU A 280 8.05 -1.73 -7.48
N PRO A 281 7.08 -1.13 -6.74
CA PRO A 281 5.90 -1.89 -6.31
C PRO A 281 4.97 -2.28 -7.47
N GLY A 282 4.84 -1.41 -8.48
CA GLY A 282 4.08 -1.70 -9.70
C GLY A 282 4.74 -2.80 -10.54
N SER A 283 6.06 -2.76 -10.69
CA SER A 283 6.84 -3.79 -11.37
C SER A 283 6.73 -5.15 -10.67
N ASN A 284 6.75 -5.18 -9.34
CA ASN A 284 6.50 -6.41 -8.58
C ASN A 284 5.08 -6.94 -8.83
N SER A 285 4.07 -6.06 -8.82
CA SER A 285 2.67 -6.45 -9.08
C SER A 285 2.51 -7.02 -10.50
N CYS A 286 3.19 -6.42 -11.49
CA CYS A 286 3.25 -6.92 -12.86
C CYS A 286 3.95 -8.28 -12.96
N ALA A 287 5.06 -8.48 -12.24
CA ALA A 287 5.81 -9.74 -12.24
C ALA A 287 4.99 -10.91 -11.62
N GLU A 288 4.13 -10.61 -10.65
CA GLU A 288 3.24 -11.60 -10.03
C GLU A 288 1.97 -11.90 -10.87
N CYS A 289 1.68 -11.09 -11.88
CA CYS A 289 0.52 -11.27 -12.75
C CYS A 289 0.81 -12.34 -13.82
N ALA A 290 0.37 -13.57 -13.57
CA ALA A 290 0.54 -14.69 -14.50
C ALA A 290 -0.07 -14.42 -15.90
N THR A 291 -1.21 -13.71 -15.97
CA THR A 291 -1.84 -13.30 -17.23
C THR A 291 -0.90 -12.39 -18.03
N LEU A 292 -0.28 -11.38 -17.40
CA LEU A 292 0.66 -10.48 -18.06
C LEU A 292 1.90 -11.24 -18.57
N ILE A 293 2.49 -12.09 -17.74
CA ILE A 293 3.67 -12.88 -18.13
C ILE A 293 3.36 -13.78 -19.33
N LYS A 294 2.18 -14.41 -19.35
CA LYS A 294 1.72 -15.20 -20.50
C LYS A 294 1.60 -14.33 -21.75
N MET A 295 0.92 -13.20 -21.68
CA MET A 295 0.74 -12.29 -22.82
C MET A 295 2.08 -11.76 -23.36
N LEU A 296 3.05 -11.47 -22.49
CA LEU A 296 4.38 -11.03 -22.91
C LEU A 296 5.18 -12.12 -23.62
N ASN A 297 5.06 -13.37 -23.19
CA ASN A 297 5.65 -14.51 -23.92
C ASN A 297 4.99 -14.66 -25.30
N GLU A 298 3.65 -14.62 -25.38
CA GLU A 298 2.92 -14.68 -26.65
C GLU A 298 3.25 -13.49 -27.58
N GLN A 299 3.56 -12.32 -27.01
CA GLN A 299 4.01 -11.13 -27.73
C GLN A 299 5.37 -11.36 -28.37
N LYS A 300 6.31 -11.91 -27.60
CA LYS A 300 7.66 -12.25 -28.05
C LYS A 300 7.62 -13.35 -29.12
N ASP A 301 6.92 -14.45 -28.85
CA ASP A 301 6.80 -15.60 -29.77
C ASP A 301 6.10 -15.19 -31.08
N GLY A 302 5.16 -14.25 -30.99
CA GLY A 302 4.49 -13.66 -32.13
C GLY A 302 5.31 -12.62 -32.91
N ASN A 303 6.58 -12.38 -32.53
CA ASN A 303 7.47 -11.39 -33.14
C ASN A 303 6.87 -9.96 -33.16
N ARG A 304 6.11 -9.60 -32.12
CA ARG A 304 5.53 -8.26 -31.92
C ARG A 304 6.30 -7.48 -30.88
N TYR A 305 6.14 -6.15 -30.85
CA TYR A 305 6.90 -5.33 -29.93
C TYR A 305 6.46 -5.55 -28.48
N TYR A 306 7.43 -5.55 -27.57
CA TYR A 306 7.20 -5.52 -26.14
C TYR A 306 8.22 -4.60 -25.50
N ALA A 307 7.79 -3.80 -24.55
CA ALA A 307 8.60 -2.73 -24.01
C ALA A 307 8.47 -2.59 -22.50
N ALA A 308 9.56 -2.19 -21.83
CA ALA A 308 9.57 -1.97 -20.40
C ALA A 308 10.53 -0.84 -20.01
N ILE A 309 10.24 -0.14 -18.92
CA ILE A 309 11.06 0.99 -18.45
C ILE A 309 11.40 0.84 -16.96
N CYS A 310 12.55 1.37 -16.56
CA CYS A 310 12.97 1.51 -15.17
C CYS A 310 13.18 0.17 -14.47
N ALA A 311 12.39 -0.19 -13.44
CA ALA A 311 12.55 -1.46 -12.74
C ALA A 311 11.99 -2.66 -13.53
N ALA A 312 11.02 -2.44 -14.43
CA ALA A 312 10.30 -3.49 -15.12
C ALA A 312 11.16 -4.42 -16.02
N PRO A 313 12.19 -3.94 -16.75
CA PRO A 313 13.09 -4.82 -17.51
C PRO A 313 13.76 -5.89 -16.64
N ALA A 314 14.17 -5.57 -15.42
CA ALA A 314 14.77 -6.53 -14.51
C ALA A 314 13.70 -7.37 -13.78
N VAL A 315 12.71 -6.70 -13.20
CA VAL A 315 11.75 -7.33 -12.28
C VAL A 315 10.69 -8.14 -13.02
N VAL A 316 10.28 -7.72 -14.22
CA VAL A 316 9.24 -8.39 -15.01
C VAL A 316 9.86 -9.18 -16.15
N PHE A 317 10.67 -8.55 -16.99
CA PHE A 317 11.17 -9.22 -18.19
C PHE A 317 12.25 -10.27 -17.88
N ALA A 318 13.30 -9.91 -17.13
CA ALA A 318 14.36 -10.86 -16.80
C ALA A 318 13.85 -11.96 -15.85
N ALA A 319 13.21 -11.60 -14.73
CA ALA A 319 12.69 -12.58 -13.77
C ALA A 319 11.56 -13.45 -14.34
N GLY A 320 10.75 -12.91 -15.27
CA GLY A 320 9.71 -13.65 -15.98
C GLY A 320 10.21 -14.51 -17.15
N GLY A 321 11.52 -14.55 -17.41
CA GLY A 321 12.11 -15.34 -18.49
C GLY A 321 11.83 -14.82 -19.90
N ILE A 322 11.41 -13.55 -20.02
CA ILE A 322 11.05 -12.93 -21.30
C ILE A 322 12.32 -12.50 -22.07
N LEU A 323 13.40 -12.14 -21.38
CA LEU A 323 14.68 -11.78 -22.02
C LEU A 323 15.52 -13.03 -22.32
N ASP A 324 15.95 -13.19 -23.58
CA ASP A 324 16.95 -14.19 -23.93
C ASP A 324 18.38 -13.69 -23.64
N LYS A 325 19.34 -14.61 -23.61
CA LYS A 325 20.77 -14.27 -23.43
C LYS A 325 21.31 -13.30 -24.47
N GLU A 326 20.70 -13.23 -25.66
CA GLU A 326 21.12 -12.33 -26.73
C GLU A 326 20.39 -10.99 -26.76
N THR A 327 19.28 -10.88 -26.02
CA THR A 327 18.45 -9.68 -25.97
C THR A 327 19.10 -8.65 -25.05
N ALA A 328 19.71 -7.62 -25.62
CA ALA A 328 20.28 -6.53 -24.85
C ALA A 328 19.16 -5.63 -24.31
N ALA A 329 19.20 -5.32 -23.01
CA ALA A 329 18.22 -4.46 -22.35
C ALA A 329 18.91 -3.46 -21.42
N VAL A 330 18.23 -2.35 -21.12
CA VAL A 330 18.62 -1.41 -20.06
C VAL A 330 17.53 -1.33 -19.01
N ALA A 331 17.91 -1.09 -17.76
CA ALA A 331 17.01 -0.91 -16.62
C ALA A 331 17.41 0.34 -15.83
N TYR A 332 16.68 0.63 -14.75
CA TYR A 332 17.07 1.66 -13.78
C TYR A 332 18.46 1.39 -13.21
N PRO A 333 19.30 2.42 -12.99
CA PRO A 333 20.62 2.24 -12.41
C PRO A 333 20.58 1.46 -11.09
N GLY A 334 21.35 0.37 -11.00
CA GLY A 334 21.35 -0.58 -9.90
C GLY A 334 20.61 -1.90 -10.18
N PHE A 335 19.92 -2.02 -11.31
CA PHE A 335 19.22 -3.25 -11.73
C PHE A 335 19.93 -4.00 -12.88
N GLU A 336 21.08 -3.52 -13.34
CA GLU A 336 21.80 -4.07 -14.50
C GLU A 336 22.20 -5.54 -14.31
N ASP A 337 22.60 -5.92 -13.10
CA ASP A 337 23.06 -7.29 -12.77
C ASP A 337 21.97 -8.35 -12.95
N ALA A 338 20.70 -7.96 -12.93
CA ALA A 338 19.58 -8.86 -13.17
C ALA A 338 19.34 -9.15 -14.66
N LEU A 339 19.94 -8.37 -15.56
CA LEU A 339 19.71 -8.50 -17.00
C LEU A 339 20.64 -9.56 -17.61
N PRO A 340 20.14 -10.48 -18.47
CA PRO A 340 20.98 -11.46 -19.13
C PRO A 340 22.08 -10.84 -20.00
N LYS A 341 21.80 -9.69 -20.61
CA LYS A 341 22.72 -8.91 -21.43
C LYS A 341 22.45 -7.42 -21.26
N VAL A 342 23.41 -6.71 -20.69
CA VAL A 342 23.31 -5.28 -20.44
C VAL A 342 23.52 -4.52 -21.76
N GLY A 343 22.51 -3.75 -22.15
CA GLY A 343 22.54 -2.84 -23.28
C GLY A 343 23.11 -1.47 -22.90
N SER A 344 23.09 -0.55 -23.85
CA SER A 344 23.61 0.82 -23.69
C SER A 344 22.58 1.87 -24.09
N GLY A 345 22.80 3.11 -23.62
CA GLY A 345 21.97 4.26 -23.97
C GLY A 345 20.81 4.50 -23.00
N ARG A 346 20.02 5.54 -23.31
CA ARG A 346 18.82 5.93 -22.54
C ARG A 346 17.59 5.12 -22.95
N VAL A 347 17.55 4.71 -24.21
CA VAL A 347 16.61 3.72 -24.77
C VAL A 347 17.41 2.67 -25.52
N CYS A 348 17.18 1.40 -25.22
CA CYS A 348 17.83 0.26 -25.86
C CYS A 348 16.80 -0.51 -26.68
N VAL A 349 17.09 -0.73 -27.96
CA VAL A 349 16.26 -1.54 -28.87
C VAL A 349 17.05 -2.79 -29.26
N SER A 350 16.52 -3.96 -28.93
CA SER A 350 17.10 -5.25 -29.30
C SER A 350 16.02 -6.13 -29.95
N GLY A 351 16.01 -6.16 -31.28
CA GLY A 351 14.93 -6.80 -32.04
C GLY A 351 13.58 -6.13 -31.78
N LYS A 352 12.64 -6.89 -31.20
CA LYS A 352 11.31 -6.40 -30.79
C LYS A 352 11.22 -5.99 -29.32
N CYS A 353 12.29 -6.17 -28.55
CA CYS A 353 12.40 -5.69 -27.18
C CYS A 353 12.86 -4.23 -27.16
N VAL A 354 12.10 -3.36 -26.50
CA VAL A 354 12.45 -1.94 -26.31
C VAL A 354 12.49 -1.62 -24.83
N THR A 355 13.62 -1.16 -24.31
CA THR A 355 13.78 -0.87 -22.89
C THR A 355 14.35 0.51 -22.60
N SER A 356 14.05 1.06 -21.43
CA SER A 356 14.55 2.38 -21.00
C SER A 356 14.76 2.45 -19.48
N LYS A 357 15.36 3.53 -18.98
CA LYS A 357 16.00 3.56 -17.66
C LYS A 357 15.20 4.17 -16.52
N ALA A 358 14.47 5.27 -16.71
CA ALA A 358 13.96 6.06 -15.58
C ALA A 358 12.86 7.05 -16.02
N PRO A 359 12.21 7.77 -15.09
CA PRO A 359 11.22 8.79 -15.45
C PRO A 359 11.78 9.85 -16.39
N GLY A 360 13.05 10.24 -16.17
CA GLY A 360 13.75 11.20 -17.01
C GLY A 360 14.01 10.72 -18.45
N THR A 361 13.81 9.44 -18.77
CA THR A 361 13.94 8.87 -20.12
C THR A 361 12.58 8.49 -20.74
N ALA A 362 11.47 8.71 -20.04
CA ALA A 362 10.13 8.29 -20.47
C ALA A 362 9.69 8.93 -21.81
N MET A 363 10.03 10.20 -22.04
CA MET A 363 9.70 10.89 -23.29
C MET A 363 10.46 10.32 -24.49
N GLU A 364 11.78 10.11 -24.36
CA GLU A 364 12.61 9.46 -25.38
C GLU A 364 12.11 8.05 -25.69
N PHE A 365 11.77 7.30 -24.64
CA PHE A 365 11.21 5.97 -24.75
C PHE A 365 9.89 5.96 -25.53
N ALA A 366 8.94 6.80 -25.13
CA ALA A 366 7.64 6.88 -25.79
C ALA A 366 7.76 7.32 -27.26
N LEU A 367 8.61 8.31 -27.56
CA LEU A 367 8.89 8.73 -28.94
C LEU A 367 9.55 7.64 -29.76
N LYS A 368 10.43 6.82 -29.16
CA LYS A 368 11.01 5.67 -29.85
C LYS A 368 9.97 4.60 -30.17
N LEU A 369 9.00 4.38 -29.30
CA LEU A 369 7.87 3.48 -29.57
C LEU A 369 7.00 4.01 -30.73
N VAL A 370 6.74 5.33 -30.76
CA VAL A 370 6.04 5.97 -31.89
C VAL A 370 6.81 5.80 -33.20
N GLU A 371 8.13 5.97 -33.19
CA GLU A 371 8.97 5.75 -34.37
C GLU A 371 8.85 4.31 -34.91
N LEU A 372 8.85 3.33 -34.00
CA LEU A 372 8.79 1.91 -34.34
C LEU A 372 7.41 1.47 -34.85
N LEU A 373 6.33 2.10 -34.38
CA LEU A 373 4.94 1.78 -34.76
C LEU A 373 4.42 2.61 -35.93
N CYS A 374 4.72 3.91 -35.94
CA CYS A 374 4.11 4.89 -36.84
C CYS A 374 5.11 5.53 -37.81
N GLY A 375 6.41 5.24 -37.66
CA GLY A 375 7.47 5.76 -38.50
C GLY A 375 8.11 7.07 -37.99
N PRO A 376 9.31 7.40 -38.50
CA PRO A 376 10.11 8.53 -38.02
C PRO A 376 9.46 9.89 -38.24
N GLN A 377 8.67 10.04 -39.32
CA GLN A 377 7.97 11.30 -39.61
C GLN A 377 6.96 11.65 -38.52
N LYS A 378 6.25 10.63 -37.97
CA LYS A 378 5.27 10.85 -36.91
C LYS A 378 5.95 11.22 -35.59
N LYS A 379 7.07 10.56 -35.27
CA LYS A 379 7.91 10.93 -34.12
C LYS A 379 8.36 12.39 -34.21
N GLU A 380 8.92 12.82 -35.34
CA GLU A 380 9.42 14.20 -35.49
C GLU A 380 8.28 15.23 -35.42
N GLN A 381 7.12 14.93 -36.00
CA GLN A 381 5.93 15.77 -35.86
C GLN A 381 5.56 15.99 -34.38
N LEU A 382 5.53 14.91 -33.59
CA LEU A 382 5.20 15.01 -32.17
C LEU A 382 6.30 15.70 -31.36
N LYS A 383 7.57 15.42 -31.65
CA LYS A 383 8.71 16.06 -30.98
C LYS A 383 8.61 17.58 -31.09
N VAL A 384 8.33 18.09 -32.30
CA VAL A 384 8.09 19.53 -32.54
C VAL A 384 6.83 20.01 -31.83
N GLY A 385 5.71 19.31 -32.00
CA GLY A 385 4.42 19.71 -31.42
C GLY A 385 4.37 19.72 -29.88
N MET A 386 5.22 18.91 -29.25
CA MET A 386 5.34 18.79 -27.80
C MET A 386 6.53 19.56 -27.21
N LEU A 387 7.26 20.32 -28.04
CA LEU A 387 8.43 21.12 -27.64
C LEU A 387 9.50 20.30 -26.90
N VAL A 388 9.70 19.07 -27.34
CA VAL A 388 10.69 18.16 -26.74
C VAL A 388 12.09 18.65 -27.13
N HIS A 389 13.01 18.62 -26.16
CA HIS A 389 14.37 19.13 -26.34
C HIS A 389 15.05 18.53 -27.58
N ALA A 390 15.87 19.33 -28.27
CA ALA A 390 16.45 18.96 -29.57
C ALA A 390 17.30 17.68 -29.52
N GLU A 391 17.92 17.39 -28.37
CA GLU A 391 18.82 16.26 -28.16
C GLU A 391 18.10 14.91 -27.84
N ILE A 392 16.77 14.91 -27.77
CA ILE A 392 15.93 13.73 -27.44
C ILE A 392 15.45 12.96 -28.69
#